data_AF-A0A3D1RS90-F1
#
_entry.id   AF-A0A3D1RS90-F1
#
_cell.length_a   1.000
_cell.length_b   1.000
_cell.length_c   1.000
_cell.angle_alpha   90.00
_cell.angle_beta   90.00
_cell.angle_gamma   90.00
#
_symmetry.space_group_name_H-M   'P 1'
#
loop_
_entity.id
_entity.type
_entity.pdbx_description
1 polymer ?
#
loop_
_entity_poly.entity_id
_entity_poly.type
_entity_poly.pdbx_seq_one_letter_code
_entity_poly.pdbx_strand_id
1 'polypeptide(L)'
;TGSYIALCLALQRLQEQGIIESIPVRDYVAAISVGIVNGEKMLDLEYTEDSIADVDMNVVMTGAGRFVEIQGTAEKEPYSRADFDELMNLAEKGIQALIAMQKTIIEGAAKTDE
;
A
#
# COMPACT_ATOMS: atom_id res chain seq x y z
N THR A 1 4.59 -2.20 1.57
CA THR A 1 4.35 -3.46 0.81
C THR A 1 5.21 -4.62 1.26
N GLY A 2 6.55 -4.51 1.25
CA GLY A 2 7.45 -5.63 1.62
C GLY A 2 7.29 -6.12 3.07
N SER A 3 7.02 -5.23 4.02
CA SER A 3 6.84 -5.60 5.44
C SER A 3 5.65 -6.53 5.66
N TYR A 4 4.55 -6.36 4.92
CA TYR A 4 3.40 -7.26 5.00
C TYR A 4 3.75 -8.66 4.48
N ILE A 5 4.47 -8.73 3.35
CA ILE A 5 4.95 -10.02 2.81
C ILE A 5 5.85 -10.70 3.83
N ALA A 6 6.83 -9.99 4.39
CA ALA A 6 7.76 -10.54 5.37
C ALA A 6 7.03 -11.07 6.61
N LEU A 7 6.02 -10.35 7.11
CA LEU A 7 5.16 -10.80 8.20
C LEU A 7 4.42 -12.09 7.86
N CYS A 8 3.77 -12.16 6.69
CA CYS A 8 3.06 -13.36 6.25
C CYS A 8 3.98 -14.58 6.14
N LEU A 9 5.16 -14.42 5.53
CA LEU A 9 6.15 -15.49 5.41
C LEU A 9 6.67 -15.95 6.78
N ALA A 10 6.90 -15.01 7.70
CA ALA A 10 7.30 -15.36 9.06
C ALA A 10 6.20 -16.12 9.81
N LEU A 11 4.93 -15.71 9.68
CA LEU A 11 3.80 -16.39 10.30
C LEU A 11 3.58 -17.80 9.71
N GLN A 12 3.76 -17.98 8.40
CA GLN A 12 3.72 -19.29 7.74
C GLN A 12 4.78 -20.23 8.35
N ARG A 13 6.03 -19.77 8.48
CA ARG A 13 7.08 -20.57 9.14
C ARG A 13 6.77 -20.95 10.58
N LEU A 14 6.22 -20.02 11.36
CA LEU A 14 5.81 -20.32 12.74
C LEU A 14 4.68 -21.37 12.78
N GLN A 15 3.77 -21.35 11.82
CA GLN A 15 2.70 -22.33 11.71
C GLN A 15 3.25 -23.71 11.30
N GLU A 16 4.13 -23.78 10.31
CA GLU A 16 4.80 -25.01 9.87
C GLU A 16 5.60 -25.67 10.99
N GLN A 17 6.23 -24.86 11.86
CA GLN A 17 6.94 -25.33 13.05
C GLN A 17 6.01 -25.74 14.20
N GLY A 18 4.69 -25.58 14.05
CA GLY A 18 3.70 -25.87 15.10
C GLY A 18 3.75 -24.92 16.30
N ILE A 19 4.40 -23.76 16.17
CA ILE A 19 4.49 -22.74 17.23
C ILE A 19 3.14 -22.01 17.37
N ILE A 20 2.41 -21.84 16.27
CA ILE A 20 1.06 -21.30 16.25
C ILE A 20 0.11 -22.25 15.52
N GLU A 21 -1.14 -22.32 15.97
CA GLU A 21 -2.16 -23.18 15.34
C GLU A 21 -2.67 -22.60 14.01
N SER A 22 -2.74 -21.28 13.91
CA SER A 22 -3.27 -20.59 12.72
C SER A 22 -2.66 -19.20 12.53
N ILE A 23 -2.65 -18.74 11.27
CA ILE A 23 -2.16 -17.41 10.90
C ILE A 23 -3.24 -16.35 11.24
N PRO A 24 -2.97 -15.35 12.09
CA PRO A 24 -3.97 -14.40 12.57
C PRO A 24 -4.20 -13.20 11.62
N VAL A 25 -3.85 -13.31 10.34
CA VAL A 25 -4.01 -12.25 9.34
C VAL A 25 -5.44 -12.29 8.78
N ARG A 26 -6.16 -11.17 8.88
CA ARG A 26 -7.58 -11.09 8.49
C ARG A 26 -7.82 -10.55 7.08
N ASP A 27 -6.91 -9.74 6.58
CA ASP A 27 -6.98 -9.11 5.27
C ASP A 27 -5.58 -8.70 4.83
N TYR A 28 -5.41 -8.46 3.54
CA TYR A 28 -4.20 -7.87 2.98
C TYR A 28 -4.12 -6.39 3.33
N VAL A 29 -2.90 -5.85 3.34
CA VAL A 29 -2.68 -4.40 3.49
C VAL A 29 -1.54 -3.94 2.60
N ALA A 30 -1.76 -2.83 1.91
CA ALA A 30 -0.72 -2.12 1.17
C ALA A 30 -0.87 -0.61 1.36
N ALA A 31 0.21 0.09 1.08
CA ALA A 31 0.31 1.53 1.19
C ALA A 31 1.01 2.07 -0.05
N ILE A 32 0.62 3.26 -0.49
CA ILE A 32 1.24 3.98 -1.62
C ILE A 32 1.20 5.48 -1.38
N SER A 33 2.17 6.20 -1.94
CA SER A 33 2.16 7.66 -2.01
C SER A 33 1.43 8.13 -3.27
N VAL A 34 0.71 9.23 -3.17
CA VAL A 34 0.11 9.97 -4.28
C VAL A 34 0.26 11.46 -4.00
N GLY A 35 0.35 12.27 -5.04
CA GLY A 35 0.45 13.72 -4.83
C GLY A 35 0.26 14.53 -6.09
N ILE A 36 0.44 15.84 -5.95
CA ILE A 36 0.33 16.81 -7.04
C ILE A 36 1.67 17.47 -7.27
N VAL A 37 2.19 17.39 -8.49
CA VAL A 37 3.46 18.01 -8.88
C VAL A 37 3.21 18.87 -10.11
N ASN A 38 3.41 20.19 -10.01
CA ASN A 38 3.17 21.14 -11.10
C ASN A 38 1.75 21.04 -11.69
N GLY A 39 0.76 20.74 -10.85
CA GLY A 39 -0.64 20.55 -11.25
C GLY A 39 -0.99 19.17 -11.80
N GLU A 40 -0.03 18.25 -11.94
CA GLU A 40 -0.26 16.86 -12.37
C GLU A 40 -0.42 15.93 -11.17
N LYS A 41 -1.43 15.04 -11.21
CA LYS A 41 -1.68 14.05 -10.17
C LYS A 41 -0.87 12.79 -10.45
N MET A 42 -0.01 12.44 -9.51
CA MET A 42 0.98 11.38 -9.67
C MET A 42 0.74 10.25 -8.66
N LEU A 43 1.10 9.04 -9.07
CA LEU A 43 1.10 7.84 -8.23
C LEU A 43 2.55 7.41 -8.01
N ASP A 44 2.88 7.01 -6.78
CA ASP A 44 4.19 6.50 -6.40
C ASP A 44 5.31 7.54 -6.65
N LEU A 45 5.18 8.70 -6.00
CA LEU A 45 6.14 9.80 -6.12
C LEU A 45 7.56 9.32 -5.77
N GLU A 46 8.51 9.53 -6.69
CA GLU A 46 9.93 9.36 -6.37
C GLU A 46 10.41 10.53 -5.50
N TYR A 47 11.47 10.30 -4.69
CA TYR A 47 11.99 11.28 -3.72
C TYR A 47 12.27 12.69 -4.31
N THR A 48 12.69 12.77 -5.58
CA THR A 48 12.91 14.06 -6.24
C THR A 48 11.62 14.82 -6.52
N GLU A 49 10.53 14.10 -6.78
CA GLU A 49 9.20 14.64 -7.04
C GLU A 49 8.52 15.05 -5.73
N ASP A 50 8.74 14.28 -4.66
CA ASP A 50 8.26 14.58 -3.31
C ASP A 50 8.80 15.92 -2.77
N SER A 51 10.08 16.22 -3.03
CA SER A 51 10.72 17.48 -2.59
C SER A 51 10.13 18.75 -3.21
N ILE A 52 9.37 18.62 -4.30
CA ILE A 52 8.75 19.73 -5.02
C ILE A 52 7.24 19.61 -5.10
N ALA A 53 6.62 18.59 -4.48
CA ALA A 53 5.20 18.36 -4.54
C ALA A 53 4.43 19.54 -3.91
N ASP A 54 3.30 19.88 -4.52
CA ASP A 54 2.35 20.84 -3.96
C ASP A 54 1.47 20.17 -2.90
N VAL A 55 1.25 18.86 -3.07
CA VAL A 55 0.52 17.98 -2.15
C VAL A 55 1.23 16.63 -2.11
N ASP A 56 1.51 16.14 -0.90
CA ASP A 56 1.96 14.78 -0.65
C ASP A 56 0.92 14.04 0.20
N MET A 57 0.65 12.78 -0.12
CA MET A 57 -0.32 11.96 0.59
C MET A 57 0.03 10.48 0.58
N ASN A 58 0.07 9.91 1.78
CA ASN A 58 0.23 8.50 2.02
C ASN A 58 -1.13 7.85 2.29
N VAL A 59 -1.44 6.80 1.55
CA VAL A 59 -2.71 6.08 1.63
C VAL A 59 -2.46 4.62 1.97
N VAL A 60 -3.16 4.11 2.98
CA VAL A 60 -3.10 2.71 3.41
C VAL A 60 -4.49 2.09 3.32
N MET A 61 -4.63 0.98 2.60
CA MET A 61 -5.89 0.27 2.43
C MET A 61 -5.75 -1.23 2.67
N THR A 62 -6.87 -1.84 3.09
CA THR A 62 -7.00 -3.29 3.15
C THR A 62 -7.30 -3.89 1.77
N GLY A 63 -7.13 -5.20 1.62
CA GLY A 63 -7.48 -5.93 0.40
C GLY A 63 -8.95 -5.83 0.01
N ALA A 64 -9.84 -5.67 0.98
CA ALA A 64 -11.26 -5.38 0.75
C ALA A 64 -11.56 -3.92 0.32
N GLY A 65 -10.55 -3.09 0.09
CA GLY A 65 -10.72 -1.69 -0.32
C GLY A 65 -11.11 -0.74 0.81
N ARG A 66 -10.93 -1.15 2.08
CA ARG A 66 -11.23 -0.30 3.23
C ARG A 66 -10.02 0.54 3.61
N PHE A 67 -10.22 1.81 3.92
CA PHE A 67 -9.14 2.68 4.40
C PHE A 67 -8.69 2.28 5.81
N VAL A 68 -7.38 2.15 5.98
CA VAL A 68 -6.72 2.01 7.29
C VAL A 68 -6.22 3.37 7.74
N GLU A 69 -5.60 4.11 6.83
CA GLU A 69 -5.02 5.42 7.09
C GLU A 69 -5.00 6.25 5.80
N ILE A 70 -5.26 7.54 5.94
CA ILE A 70 -5.04 8.55 4.91
C ILE A 70 -4.35 9.71 5.61
N GLN A 71 -3.13 10.03 5.18
CA GLN A 71 -2.38 11.16 5.71
C GLN A 71 -1.89 11.99 4.53
N GLY A 72 -2.43 13.19 4.37
CA GLY A 72 -2.08 14.10 3.30
C GLY A 72 -1.80 15.50 3.81
N THR A 73 -0.79 16.14 3.23
CA THR A 73 -0.35 17.49 3.56
C THR A 73 -0.32 18.33 2.28
N ALA A 74 -0.91 19.52 2.34
CA ALA A 74 -0.69 20.54 1.33
C ALA A 74 0.62 21.27 1.68
N GLU A 75 1.71 20.91 1.01
CA GLU A 75 3.03 21.51 1.25
C GLU A 75 3.11 22.95 0.71
N LYS A 76 2.32 23.27 -0.32
CA LYS A 76 2.22 24.62 -0.89
C LYS A 76 0.79 25.15 -0.86
N GLU A 77 0.05 24.92 -1.94
CA GLU A 77 -1.32 25.42 -2.08
C GLU A 77 -2.33 24.37 -1.60
N PRO A 78 -3.43 24.78 -0.94
CA PRO A 78 -4.52 23.88 -0.63
C PRO A 78 -5.10 23.24 -1.89
N TYR A 79 -5.45 21.94 -1.80
CA TYR A 79 -6.07 21.21 -2.90
C TYR A 79 -7.58 21.16 -2.77
N SER A 80 -8.26 20.98 -3.91
CA SER A 80 -9.71 20.89 -3.95
C SER A 80 -10.20 19.49 -3.59
N ARG A 81 -11.51 19.38 -3.30
CA ARG A 81 -12.15 18.08 -3.14
C ARG A 81 -12.02 17.20 -4.39
N ALA A 82 -12.09 17.80 -5.57
CA ALA A 82 -11.95 17.06 -6.83
C ALA A 82 -10.54 16.47 -6.97
N ASP A 83 -9.50 17.24 -6.60
CA ASP A 83 -8.13 16.75 -6.61
C ASP A 83 -7.95 15.58 -5.63
N PHE A 84 -8.53 15.68 -4.43
CA PHE A 84 -8.51 14.59 -3.46
C PHE A 84 -9.14 13.32 -4.02
N ASP A 85 -10.32 13.43 -4.63
CA ASP A 85 -11.01 12.27 -5.20
C ASP A 85 -10.20 11.62 -6.35
N GLU A 86 -9.52 12.42 -7.19
CA GLU A 86 -8.59 11.92 -8.21
C GLU A 86 -7.39 11.18 -7.62
N LEU A 87 -6.76 11.74 -6.58
CA LEU A 87 -5.65 11.10 -5.87
C LEU A 87 -6.08 9.80 -5.19
N MET A 88 -7.28 9.75 -4.61
CA MET A 88 -7.84 8.52 -4.04
C MET A 88 -8.05 7.43 -5.09
N ASN A 89 -8.52 7.79 -6.29
CA ASN A 89 -8.68 6.83 -7.39
C ASN A 89 -7.32 6.25 -7.83
N LEU A 90 -6.27 7.09 -7.89
CA LEU A 90 -4.92 6.65 -8.18
C LEU A 90 -4.38 5.70 -7.10
N ALA A 91 -4.54 6.10 -5.83
CA ALA A 91 -4.09 5.32 -4.69
C ALA A 91 -4.75 3.94 -4.63
N GLU A 92 -6.08 3.88 -4.79
CA GLU A 92 -6.83 2.63 -4.80
C GLU A 92 -6.33 1.70 -5.91
N LYS A 93 -6.17 2.22 -7.14
CA LYS A 93 -5.65 1.44 -8.27
C LYS A 93 -4.25 0.88 -7.99
N GLY A 94 -3.35 1.72 -7.45
CA GLY A 94 -2.00 1.32 -7.10
C GLY A 94 -1.97 0.26 -5.99
N ILE A 95 -2.75 0.45 -4.93
CA ILE A 95 -2.84 -0.50 -3.81
C ILE A 95 -3.40 -1.85 -4.28
N GLN A 96 -4.42 -1.87 -5.15
CA GLN A 96 -4.95 -3.13 -5.69
C GLN A 96 -3.88 -3.89 -6.50
N ALA A 97 -3.05 -3.18 -7.28
CA ALA A 97 -1.93 -3.80 -7.99
C ALA A 97 -0.87 -4.35 -7.03
N LEU A 98 -0.52 -3.61 -5.97
CA LEU A 98 0.42 -4.06 -4.94
C LEU A 98 -0.09 -5.32 -4.23
N ILE A 99 -1.38 -5.35 -3.85
CA ILE A 99 -1.99 -6.51 -3.18
C ILE A 99 -2.02 -7.73 -4.11
N ALA A 100 -2.28 -7.56 -5.41
CA ALA A 100 -2.19 -8.65 -6.38
C ALA A 100 -0.77 -9.26 -6.45
N MET A 101 0.26 -8.41 -6.42
CA MET A 101 1.66 -8.88 -6.37
C MET A 101 1.99 -9.57 -5.05
N GLN A 102 1.54 -9.02 -3.91
CA GLN A 102 1.72 -9.65 -2.59
C GLN A 102 1.14 -11.06 -2.56
N LYS A 103 -0.08 -11.26 -3.08
CA LYS A 103 -0.73 -12.58 -3.16
C LYS A 103 0.14 -13.58 -3.94
N THR A 104 0.58 -13.19 -5.14
CA THR A 104 1.44 -14.02 -5.98
C THR A 104 2.73 -14.44 -5.26
N ILE A 105 3.38 -13.51 -4.55
CA ILE A 105 4.64 -13.80 -3.84
C ILE A 105 4.42 -14.74 -2.65
N ILE A 106 3.41 -14.47 -1.83
CA ILE A 106 3.11 -15.26 -0.61
C ILE A 106 2.66 -16.68 -0.99
N GLU A 107 1.83 -16.83 -2.03
CA GLU A 107 1.40 -18.14 -2.54
C GLU A 107 2.54 -18.90 -3.22
N GLY A 108 3.43 -18.20 -3.92
CA GLY A 108 4.59 -18.79 -4.56
C GLY A 108 5.60 -19.33 -3.54
N ALA A 109 5.87 -18.58 -2.47
CA ALA A 109 6.80 -18.99 -1.43
C ALA A 109 6.37 -20.31 -0.76
N ALA A 110 5.07 -20.48 -0.49
CA ALA A 110 4.51 -21.70 0.11
C ALA A 110 4.72 -22.97 -0.74
N LYS A 111 5.01 -22.85 -2.05
CA LYS A 111 5.21 -24.00 -2.95
C LYS A 111 6.67 -24.41 -3.13
N THR A 112 7.63 -23.61 -2.66
CA THR A 112 9.06 -23.83 -2.87
C THR A 112 9.73 -24.61 -1.75
N ASP A 113 9.05 -24.78 -0.62
CA ASP A 113 9.55 -25.46 0.58
C ASP A 113 9.09 -26.95 0.66
N GLU A 114 8.43 -27.48 -0.39
CA GLU A 114 8.17 -28.92 -0.63
C GLU A 114 9.23 -29.57 -1.54
#